data_AF-A8T9K4-F1
#
_entry.id   AF-A8T9K4-F1
#
_cell.length_a   1.000
_cell.length_b   1.000
_cell.length_c   1.000
_cell.angle_alpha   90.00
_cell.angle_beta   90.00
_cell.angle_gamma   90.00
#
_symmetry.space_group_name_H-M   'P 1'
#
loop_
_entity.id
_entity.type
_entity.pdbx_description
1 polymer ?
#
loop_
_entity_poly.entity_id
_entity_poly.type
_entity_poly.pdbx_seq_one_letter_code
_entity_poly.pdbx_strand_id
1 'polypeptide(L)'
;METLSKLNIKGYQDRERKRRPMGKIEAMFNPDSMSFSYRTKYQSNAFLNSDAKSNRYDSVQPSDLSLVLVFDARMPGNKIPLRKRLSDLKTLCYTPDNETGEPLYLSVHWGRLVMGEGEQRDYKGRVKDFIVTFTAFERDGTPLRAEVRLNLIEDSSFALQSAQLS
;
A
#
# COMPACT_ATOMS: atom_id res chain seq x y z
N MET A 1 8.64 11.97 -26.37
CA MET A 1 8.08 12.79 -25.28
C MET A 1 7.78 11.86 -24.12
N GLU A 2 8.48 11.97 -22.99
CA GLU A 2 8.12 11.20 -21.79
C GLU A 2 6.89 11.83 -21.14
N THR A 3 5.81 11.07 -21.02
CA THR A 3 4.57 11.50 -20.37
C THR A 3 4.64 11.18 -18.88
N LEU A 4 4.11 12.09 -18.04
CA LEU A 4 4.04 11.88 -16.60
C LEU A 4 3.18 10.65 -16.29
N SER A 5 3.79 9.60 -15.73
CA SER A 5 3.07 8.46 -15.17
C SER A 5 2.66 8.77 -13.74
N LYS A 6 1.37 8.59 -13.43
CA LYS A 6 0.85 8.77 -12.07
C LYS A 6 0.79 7.45 -11.31
N LEU A 7 1.09 7.51 -10.01
CA LEU A 7 0.83 6.38 -9.12
C LEU A 7 -0.67 6.09 -9.09
N ASN A 8 -1.01 4.81 -9.21
CA ASN A 8 -2.39 4.35 -9.08
C ASN A 8 -2.49 3.12 -8.19
N ILE A 9 -3.61 3.03 -7.48
CA ILE A 9 -3.97 1.97 -6.56
C ILE A 9 -5.25 1.36 -7.08
N LYS A 10 -5.26 0.04 -7.30
CA LYS A 10 -6.43 -0.72 -7.74
C LYS A 10 -6.82 -1.73 -6.68
N GLY A 11 -8.12 -1.91 -6.47
CA GLY A 11 -8.67 -2.91 -5.54
C GLY A 11 -9.31 -4.07 -6.30
N TYR A 12 -9.07 -5.29 -5.83
CA TYR A 12 -9.52 -6.54 -6.42
C TYR A 12 -10.19 -7.43 -5.37
N GLN A 13 -11.18 -8.23 -5.79
CA GLN A 13 -11.85 -9.19 -4.92
C GLN A 13 -11.01 -10.47 -4.73
N ASP A 14 -10.16 -10.80 -5.70
CA ASP A 14 -9.34 -12.00 -5.70
C ASP A 14 -7.85 -11.70 -5.45
N ARG A 15 -7.18 -12.60 -4.74
CA ARG A 15 -5.76 -12.51 -4.40
C ARG A 15 -4.87 -12.49 -5.65
N GLU A 16 -5.26 -13.24 -6.66
CA GLU A 16 -4.55 -13.37 -7.92
C GLU A 16 -4.63 -12.09 -8.76
N ARG A 17 -5.60 -11.21 -8.46
CA ARG A 17 -5.88 -9.95 -9.17
C ARG A 17 -6.15 -10.18 -10.66
N LYS A 18 -6.77 -11.32 -10.98
CA LYS A 18 -7.16 -11.73 -12.33
C LYS A 18 -8.51 -11.15 -12.73
N ARG A 19 -9.40 -10.88 -11.77
CA ARG A 19 -10.69 -10.24 -12.06
C ARG A 19 -10.50 -8.76 -12.39
N ARG A 20 -11.55 -8.15 -12.93
CA ARG A 20 -11.58 -6.70 -13.14
C ARG A 20 -11.48 -5.99 -11.79
N PRO A 21 -10.69 -4.90 -11.67
CA PRO A 21 -10.62 -4.15 -10.42
C PRO A 21 -11.99 -3.54 -10.07
N MET A 22 -12.36 -3.65 -8.80
CA MET A 22 -13.59 -3.06 -8.21
C MET A 22 -13.52 -1.53 -8.18
N GLY A 23 -12.31 -0.98 -8.10
CA GLY A 23 -12.08 0.45 -8.09
C GLY A 23 -10.61 0.78 -8.34
N LYS A 24 -10.38 2.06 -8.68
CA LYS A 24 -9.05 2.63 -8.88
C LYS A 24 -9.00 4.02 -8.27
N ILE A 25 -7.94 4.31 -7.54
CA ILE A 25 -7.54 5.66 -7.15
C ILE A 25 -6.26 6.01 -7.90
N GLU A 26 -6.25 7.20 -8.50
CA GLU A 26 -5.04 7.80 -9.05
C GLU A 26 -4.58 8.93 -8.12
N ALA A 27 -3.28 8.96 -7.83
CA ALA A 27 -2.72 9.95 -6.94
C ALA A 27 -2.90 11.37 -7.51
N MET A 28 -3.34 12.31 -6.68
CA MET A 28 -3.48 13.70 -7.11
C MET A 28 -2.11 14.26 -7.51
N PHE A 29 -1.15 14.09 -6.60
CA PHE A 29 0.28 14.27 -6.79
C PHE A 29 0.95 12.91 -6.60
N ASN A 30 2.00 12.64 -7.37
CA ASN A 30 2.84 11.50 -7.07
C ASN A 30 3.51 11.70 -5.70
N PRO A 31 3.73 10.63 -4.93
CA PRO A 31 4.37 10.75 -3.63
C PRO A 31 5.82 11.21 -3.80
N ASP A 32 6.25 12.16 -2.97
CA ASP A 32 7.65 12.61 -2.91
C ASP A 32 8.55 11.54 -2.28
N SER A 33 7.98 10.66 -1.45
CA SER A 33 8.68 9.55 -0.80
C SER A 33 7.78 8.33 -0.65
N MET A 34 8.39 7.14 -0.76
CA MET A 34 7.81 5.86 -0.35
C MET A 34 8.90 5.02 0.32
N SER A 35 8.52 4.03 1.12
CA SER A 35 9.48 3.12 1.74
C SER A 35 9.00 1.67 1.71
N PHE A 36 9.96 0.76 1.53
CA PHE A 36 9.76 -0.68 1.66
C PHE A 36 10.51 -1.16 2.90
N SER A 37 9.84 -1.98 3.73
CA SER A 37 10.45 -2.59 4.91
C SER A 37 10.47 -4.10 4.77
N TYR A 38 11.67 -4.68 4.76
CA TYR A 38 11.89 -6.12 4.72
C TYR A 38 12.42 -6.58 6.07
N ARG A 39 11.89 -7.68 6.61
CA ARG A 39 12.28 -8.17 7.93
C ARG A 39 12.47 -9.68 7.92
N THR A 40 13.52 -10.13 8.58
CA THR A 40 13.76 -11.53 8.89
C THR A 40 13.72 -11.72 10.40
N LYS A 41 12.94 -12.70 10.84
CA LYS A 41 12.81 -13.06 12.23
C LYS A 41 13.85 -14.12 12.57
N TYR A 42 14.55 -13.89 13.68
CA TYR A 42 15.48 -14.84 14.28
C TYR A 42 15.09 -15.09 15.73
N GLN A 43 15.33 -16.31 16.20
CA GLN A 43 15.19 -16.69 17.61
C GLN A 43 16.57 -16.85 18.22
N SER A 44 16.84 -16.20 19.35
CA SER A 44 18.11 -16.35 20.04
C SER A 44 18.19 -17.74 20.68
N ASN A 45 19.32 -18.43 20.50
CA ASN A 45 19.55 -19.71 21.16
C ASN A 45 20.06 -19.45 22.57
N ALA A 46 19.39 -20.03 23.57
CA ALA A 46 19.84 -20.00 24.96
C ALA A 46 20.67 -21.26 25.26
N PHE A 47 21.90 -21.07 25.72
CA PHE A 47 22.75 -22.16 26.20
C PHE A 47 22.95 -22.02 27.71
N LEU A 48 22.76 -23.11 28.45
CA LEU A 48 22.84 -23.08 29.92
C LEU A 48 24.27 -22.91 30.45
N ASN A 49 25.26 -23.42 29.71
CA ASN A 49 26.66 -23.52 30.16
C ASN A 49 27.64 -22.82 29.21
N SER A 50 27.18 -21.87 28.40
CA SER A 50 28.02 -21.20 27.41
C SER A 50 27.52 -19.79 27.13
N ASP A 51 28.46 -18.85 27.03
CA ASP A 51 28.20 -17.47 26.58
C ASP A 51 28.15 -17.35 25.05
N ALA A 52 28.10 -18.48 24.33
CA ALA A 52 28.01 -18.51 22.88
C ALA A 52 26.74 -17.79 22.40
N LYS A 53 26.92 -16.73 21.61
CA LYS A 53 25.83 -15.97 21.00
C LYS A 53 25.52 -16.56 19.63
N SER A 54 24.36 -17.18 19.48
CA SER A 54 23.86 -17.60 18.18
C SER A 54 22.36 -17.37 18.04
N ASN A 55 21.93 -17.20 16.80
CA ASN A 55 20.55 -16.94 16.43
C ASN A 55 20.12 -17.98 15.39
N ARG A 56 18.97 -18.62 15.61
CA ARG A 56 18.34 -19.52 14.64
C ARG A 56 17.38 -18.73 13.76
N TYR A 57 17.48 -18.92 12.45
CA TYR A 57 16.49 -18.39 11.50
C TYR A 57 15.09 -18.94 11.84
N ASP A 58 14.09 -18.05 11.88
CA ASP A 58 12.68 -18.41 12.08
C ASP A 58 11.94 -18.27 10.75
N SER A 59 11.82 -17.04 10.23
CA SER A 59 11.03 -16.76 9.03
C SER A 59 11.40 -15.42 8.38
N VAL A 60 11.20 -15.31 7.06
CA VAL A 60 11.08 -14.02 6.37
C VAL A 60 9.66 -13.51 6.53
N GLN A 61 9.50 -12.26 6.92
CA GLN A 61 8.20 -11.60 7.08
C GLN A 61 7.78 -10.95 5.77
N PRO A 62 6.47 -10.86 5.47
CA PRO A 62 5.97 -10.09 4.33
C PRO A 62 6.47 -8.65 4.38
N SER A 63 6.82 -8.08 3.23
CA SER A 63 7.30 -6.71 3.16
C SER A 63 6.17 -5.72 3.45
N ASP A 64 6.49 -4.58 4.08
CA ASP A 64 5.55 -3.45 4.20
C ASP A 64 5.90 -2.38 3.15
N LEU A 65 4.89 -1.78 2.52
CA LEU A 65 5.01 -0.57 1.70
C LEU A 65 4.32 0.60 2.41
N SER A 66 5.05 1.70 2.65
CA SER A 66 4.48 2.95 3.15
C SER A 66 4.48 4.03 2.07
N LEU A 67 3.31 4.60 1.82
CA LEU A 67 3.05 5.63 0.81
C LEU A 67 2.49 6.90 1.46
N VAL A 68 2.99 8.07 1.03
CA VAL A 68 2.48 9.37 1.47
C VAL A 68 1.73 10.04 0.31
N LEU A 69 0.39 10.07 0.40
CA LEU A 69 -0.46 10.70 -0.61
C LEU A 69 -0.93 12.07 -0.13
N VAL A 70 -0.79 13.08 -0.98
CA VAL A 70 -1.25 14.44 -0.70
C VAL A 70 -2.49 14.76 -1.50
N PHE A 71 -3.49 15.35 -0.84
CA PHE A 71 -4.72 15.84 -1.43
C PHE A 71 -4.90 17.32 -1.08
N ASP A 72 -5.20 18.17 -2.06
CA ASP A 72 -5.39 19.62 -1.85
C ASP A 72 -6.64 20.12 -2.60
N ALA A 73 -7.51 20.86 -1.91
CA ALA A 73 -8.77 21.38 -2.44
C ALA A 73 -8.66 22.76 -3.10
N ARG A 74 -7.54 23.47 -2.93
CA ARG A 74 -7.34 24.86 -3.36
C ARG A 74 -6.79 24.97 -4.77
N MET A 75 -6.20 23.89 -5.28
CA MET A 75 -5.62 23.85 -6.63
C MET A 75 -6.66 24.18 -7.72
N PRO A 76 -6.35 25.12 -8.63
CA PRO A 76 -7.18 25.41 -9.79
C PRO A 76 -7.47 24.15 -10.60
N GLY A 77 -8.74 23.95 -10.99
CA GLY A 77 -9.18 22.78 -11.73
C GLY A 77 -9.50 21.55 -10.90
N ASN A 78 -9.31 21.56 -9.58
CA ASN A 78 -9.77 20.47 -8.73
C ASN A 78 -11.28 20.55 -8.48
N LYS A 79 -12.05 19.76 -9.22
CA LYS A 79 -13.54 19.75 -9.15
C LYS A 79 -14.09 18.76 -8.12
N ILE A 80 -13.25 17.88 -7.56
CA ILE A 80 -13.68 16.83 -6.63
C ILE A 80 -13.35 17.28 -5.21
N PRO A 81 -14.35 17.37 -4.30
CA PRO A 81 -14.12 17.75 -2.90
C PRO A 81 -13.12 16.81 -2.20
N LEU A 82 -12.28 17.39 -1.33
CA LEU A 82 -11.28 16.66 -0.54
C LEU A 82 -11.90 15.47 0.20
N ARG A 83 -13.02 15.71 0.90
CA ARG A 83 -13.74 14.69 1.65
C ARG A 83 -14.16 13.50 0.78
N LYS A 84 -14.58 13.75 -0.46
CA LYS A 84 -14.97 12.69 -1.40
C LYS A 84 -13.75 11.85 -1.79
N ARG A 85 -12.63 12.47 -2.15
CA ARG A 85 -11.39 11.75 -2.50
C ARG A 85 -10.90 10.86 -1.36
N LEU A 86 -10.91 11.39 -0.13
CA LEU A 86 -10.52 10.62 1.06
C LEU A 86 -11.48 9.47 1.33
N SER A 87 -12.79 9.69 1.15
CA SER A 87 -13.81 8.66 1.26
C SER A 87 -13.60 7.57 0.22
N ASP A 88 -13.37 7.93 -1.05
CA ASP A 88 -13.19 6.98 -2.15
C ASP A 88 -11.94 6.10 -1.91
N LEU A 89 -10.84 6.70 -1.43
CA LEU A 89 -9.64 5.96 -1.06
C LEU A 89 -9.87 5.04 0.16
N LYS A 90 -10.56 5.54 1.20
CA LYS A 90 -10.88 4.74 2.39
C LYS A 90 -11.79 3.55 2.03
N THR A 91 -12.80 3.77 1.19
CA THR A 91 -13.68 2.74 0.65
C THR A 91 -12.88 1.71 -0.13
N LEU A 92 -11.97 2.12 -1.01
CA LEU A 92 -11.12 1.18 -1.75
C LEU A 92 -10.28 0.29 -0.81
N CYS A 93 -9.76 0.85 0.29
CA CYS A 93 -8.92 0.13 1.24
C CYS A 93 -9.70 -0.76 2.20
N TYR A 94 -10.89 -0.35 2.66
CA TYR A 94 -11.56 -0.97 3.80
C TYR A 94 -12.99 -1.45 3.54
N THR A 95 -13.58 -1.17 2.38
CA THR A 95 -14.88 -1.75 2.09
C THR A 95 -14.73 -3.26 2.01
N PRO A 96 -15.40 -4.01 2.92
CA PRO A 96 -15.36 -5.45 2.87
C PRO A 96 -16.02 -5.90 1.58
N ASP A 97 -15.40 -6.87 0.93
CA ASP A 97 -16.01 -7.55 -0.18
C ASP A 97 -17.25 -8.34 0.30
N ASN A 98 -18.34 -8.27 -0.45
CA ASN A 98 -19.61 -8.87 -0.04
C ASN A 98 -19.57 -10.40 -0.01
N GLU A 99 -18.63 -11.05 -0.71
CA GLU A 99 -18.49 -12.51 -0.74
C GLU A 99 -17.61 -13.00 0.41
N THR A 100 -16.49 -12.32 0.67
CA THR A 100 -15.48 -12.78 1.65
C THR A 100 -15.58 -12.12 3.01
N GLY A 101 -16.19 -10.93 3.10
CA GLY A 101 -16.18 -10.09 4.30
C GLY A 101 -14.80 -9.47 4.61
N GLU A 102 -13.82 -9.66 3.74
CA GLU A 102 -12.46 -9.13 3.90
C GLU A 102 -12.23 -7.86 3.08
N PRO A 103 -11.30 -6.98 3.48
CA PRO A 103 -10.86 -5.87 2.64
C PRO A 103 -10.30 -6.34 1.28
N LEU A 104 -10.42 -5.48 0.27
CA LEU A 104 -9.93 -5.77 -1.08
C LEU A 104 -8.41 -5.99 -1.14
N TYR A 105 -7.99 -6.83 -2.08
CA TYR A 105 -6.58 -6.96 -2.45
C TYR A 105 -6.14 -5.76 -3.27
N LEU A 106 -5.08 -5.09 -2.85
CA LEU A 106 -4.58 -3.89 -3.50
C LEU A 106 -3.41 -4.20 -4.45
N SER A 107 -3.34 -3.42 -5.53
CA SER A 107 -2.22 -3.37 -6.47
C SER A 107 -1.79 -1.92 -6.61
N VAL A 108 -0.55 -1.61 -6.27
CA VAL A 108 0.05 -0.27 -6.42
C VAL A 108 0.99 -0.28 -7.61
N HIS A 109 0.75 0.62 -8.55
CA HIS A 109 1.53 0.74 -9.78
C HIS A 109 2.01 2.16 -9.99
N TRP A 110 3.26 2.33 -10.41
CA TRP A 110 3.78 3.63 -10.82
C TRP A 110 4.76 3.55 -12.00
N GLY A 111 4.22 3.62 -13.22
CA GLY A 111 5.00 3.74 -14.45
C GLY A 111 5.96 2.56 -14.66
N ARG A 112 7.26 2.86 -14.63
CA ARG A 112 8.33 1.86 -14.80
C ARG A 112 8.94 1.39 -13.49
N LEU A 113 8.51 1.94 -12.35
CA LEU A 113 9.03 1.53 -11.05
C LEU A 113 8.66 0.08 -10.77
N VAL A 114 9.67 -0.74 -10.43
CA VAL A 114 9.49 -2.14 -10.06
C VAL A 114 9.37 -2.22 -8.55
N MET A 115 8.22 -2.68 -8.06
CA MET A 115 7.91 -2.71 -6.63
C MET A 115 7.44 -4.08 -6.12
N GLY A 116 7.10 -5.00 -7.03
CA GLY A 116 6.68 -6.36 -6.68
C GLY A 116 7.85 -7.34 -6.68
N GLU A 117 7.59 -8.56 -6.22
CA GLU A 117 8.57 -9.64 -6.27
C GLU A 117 8.87 -10.07 -7.72
N GLY A 118 10.15 -10.34 -8.01
CA GLY A 118 10.62 -10.74 -9.33
C GLY A 118 10.51 -9.62 -10.38
N GLU A 119 9.93 -9.93 -11.54
CA GLU A 119 9.74 -8.97 -12.62
C GLU A 119 8.45 -8.15 -12.49
N GLN A 120 7.73 -8.29 -11.37
CA GLN A 120 6.45 -7.62 -11.19
C GLN A 120 6.63 -6.14 -10.86
N ARG A 121 6.03 -5.29 -11.68
CA ARG A 121 6.07 -3.84 -11.47
C ARG A 121 5.21 -3.39 -10.30
N ASP A 122 4.11 -4.09 -10.08
CA ASP A 122 3.10 -3.69 -9.11
C ASP A 122 3.42 -4.29 -7.74
N TYR A 123 3.35 -3.46 -6.70
CA TYR A 123 3.31 -3.97 -5.34
C TYR A 123 1.93 -4.54 -5.07
N LYS A 124 1.89 -5.77 -4.56
CA LYS A 124 0.67 -6.53 -4.30
C LYS A 124 0.53 -6.75 -2.80
N GLY A 125 -0.47 -6.11 -2.20
CA GLY A 125 -0.67 -6.19 -0.76
C GLY A 125 -2.10 -5.98 -0.31
N ARG A 126 -2.27 -5.89 1.01
CA ARG A 126 -3.49 -5.48 1.70
C ARG A 126 -3.20 -4.27 2.57
N VAL A 127 -4.24 -3.51 2.89
CA VAL A 127 -4.08 -2.38 3.82
C VAL A 127 -3.79 -2.89 5.22
N LYS A 128 -2.80 -2.28 5.87
CA LYS A 128 -2.44 -2.53 7.27
C LYS A 128 -2.83 -1.36 8.15
N ASP A 129 -2.58 -0.15 7.68
CA ASP A 129 -2.84 1.07 8.43
C ASP A 129 -3.08 2.27 7.48
N PHE A 130 -3.89 3.21 7.93
CA PHE A 130 -4.38 4.35 7.16
C PHE A 130 -4.52 5.57 8.04
N ILE A 131 -3.53 6.46 7.97
CA ILE A 131 -3.46 7.64 8.81
C ILE A 131 -3.75 8.88 7.97
N VAL A 132 -4.74 9.68 8.36
CA VAL A 132 -5.07 10.95 7.70
C VAL A 132 -4.66 12.10 8.60
N THR A 133 -3.81 12.98 8.08
CA THR A 133 -3.40 14.23 8.73
C THR A 133 -3.97 15.40 7.96
N PHE A 134 -4.92 16.12 8.55
CA PHE A 134 -5.50 17.31 7.95
C PHE A 134 -4.65 18.55 8.24
N THR A 135 -4.46 19.38 7.22
CA THR A 135 -3.72 20.65 7.31
C THR A 135 -4.42 21.70 6.45
N ALA A 136 -4.17 22.99 6.74
CA ALA A 136 -4.80 24.15 6.08
C ALA A 136 -6.33 24.08 6.12
N PHE A 137 -6.96 24.94 6.92
CA PHE A 137 -8.40 24.92 7.12
C PHE A 137 -9.02 26.24 6.66
N GLU A 138 -10.25 26.16 6.16
CA GLU A 138 -11.13 27.32 6.02
C GLU A 138 -11.55 27.84 7.40
N ARG A 139 -12.10 29.06 7.43
CA ARG A 139 -12.62 29.68 8.66
C ARG A 139 -13.72 28.87 9.34
N ASP A 140 -14.43 28.04 8.59
CA ASP A 140 -15.50 27.17 9.08
C ASP A 140 -14.99 25.78 9.57
N GLY A 141 -13.69 25.54 9.51
CA GLY A 141 -13.07 24.26 9.89
C GLY A 141 -13.02 23.22 8.77
N THR A 142 -13.43 23.56 7.54
CA THR A 142 -13.30 22.66 6.39
C THR A 142 -11.82 22.46 6.04
N PRO A 143 -11.30 21.22 6.01
CA PRO A 143 -9.91 20.98 5.62
C PRO A 143 -9.73 21.23 4.12
N LEU A 144 -8.66 21.93 3.78
CA LEU A 144 -8.24 22.24 2.43
C LEU A 144 -7.09 21.36 1.96
N ARG A 145 -6.35 20.72 2.87
CA ARG A 145 -5.30 19.77 2.54
C ARG A 145 -5.33 18.56 3.47
N ALA A 146 -4.98 17.40 2.95
CA ALA A 146 -4.78 16.20 3.72
C ALA A 146 -3.55 15.43 3.23
N GLU A 147 -2.77 14.94 4.17
CA GLU A 147 -1.75 13.91 3.94
C GLU A 147 -2.32 12.58 4.40
N VAL A 148 -2.28 11.57 3.54
CA VAL A 148 -2.65 10.20 3.87
C VAL A 148 -1.40 9.35 3.85
N ARG A 149 -1.06 8.75 5.00
CA ARG A 149 -0.07 7.69 5.08
C ARG A 149 -0.78 6.35 4.96
N LEU A 150 -0.55 5.68 3.84
CA LEU A 150 -1.09 4.37 3.55
C LEU A 150 0.01 3.34 3.75
N ASN A 151 -0.18 2.47 4.73
CA ASN A 151 0.72 1.36 5.03
C ASN A 151 0.08 0.07 4.55
N LEU A 152 0.78 -0.63 3.67
CA LEU A 152 0.36 -1.90 3.09
C LEU A 152 1.28 -3.01 3.56
N ILE A 153 0.74 -4.21 3.71
CA ILE A 153 1.49 -5.44 3.91
C ILE A 153 1.39 -6.31 2.67
N GLU A 154 2.48 -6.97 2.32
CA GLU A 154 2.58 -7.80 1.13
C GLU A 154 1.65 -9.00 1.22
N ASP A 155 0.97 -9.24 0.11
CA ASP A 155 0.06 -10.36 -0.10
C ASP A 155 0.10 -10.72 -1.59
N SER A 156 1.22 -11.32 -1.98
CA SER A 156 1.47 -11.87 -3.31
C SER A 156 0.77 -13.22 -3.48
N SER A 157 0.50 -13.62 -4.72
CA SER A 157 -0.19 -14.88 -5.02
C SER A 157 0.71 -16.08 -4.73
N PHE A 158 0.17 -17.12 -4.12
CA PHE A 158 0.89 -18.38 -3.86
C PHE A 158 1.47 -19.01 -5.12
N ALA A 159 0.77 -18.92 -6.26
CA ALA A 159 1.24 -19.48 -7.52
C ALA A 159 2.52 -18.79 -8.04
N LEU A 160 2.68 -17.50 -7.72
CA LEU A 160 3.89 -16.75 -8.06
C LEU A 160 5.04 -17.12 -7.12
N GLN A 161 4.76 -17.26 -5.82
CA GLN A 161 5.74 -17.68 -4.82
C GLN A 161 6.26 -19.11 -5.11
N SER A 162 5.38 -20.04 -5.50
CA SER A 162 5.79 -21.41 -5.83
C SER A 162 6.60 -21.51 -7.13
N ALA A 163 6.31 -20.67 -8.13
CA ALA A 163 7.04 -20.67 -9.40
C ALA A 163 8.45 -20.08 -9.31
N GLN A 164 8.76 -19.34 -8.24
CA GLN A 164 10.10 -18.79 -7.98
C GLN A 164 10.98 -19.72 -7.13
N LEU A 165 10.37 -20.71 -6.48
CA LEU A 165 11.06 -21.72 -5.67
C LEU A 165 11.40 -23.00 -6.47
N SER A 166 10.90 -23.12 -7.70
CA SER A 166 11.15 -24.21 -8.66
C SER A 166 12.13 -23.80 -9.74
#